data_AF-A0A3R7RZ49-F1
#
_entry.id   AF-A0A3R7RZ49-F1
#
_cell.length_a   1.000
_cell.length_b   1.000
_cell.length_c   1.000
_cell.angle_alpha   90.00
_cell.angle_beta   90.00
_cell.angle_gamma   90.00
#
_symmetry.space_group_name_H-M   'P 1'
#
loop_
_entity.id
_entity.type
_entity.pdbx_description
1 polymer ?
#
loop_
_entity_poly.entity_id
_entity_poly.type
_entity_poly.pdbx_seq_one_letter_code
_entity_poly.pdbx_strand_id
1 'polypeptide(L)'
;MIPSSNGDGVFTGREPHTSQEGMKKVLPSILFAAVTAATSFVSPAEAVEVDPSVHKLCVEAKDYAGCVRAMNGDTTTTTIREIRSQGADIAEGNQCPSGFAYVGGGNCMEVKCVYNMATGLGFDTGHDQRVAGKANWRCKGSFWYGAGVMQLQGNARASINPECPSGEPAIGYNSTCQKPPAGWESPSEKEARERREGPKCDFKLKAYNCSYEAYLNANPAMKQWAELNPGMAAKERVRLQSVD
;
A
#
# COMPACT_ATOMS: atom_id res chain seq x y z
N MET A 1 16.82 19.15 -46.50
CA MET A 1 16.12 18.59 -47.67
C MET A 1 15.56 17.23 -47.27
N ILE A 2 14.24 17.11 -47.42
CA ILE A 2 13.31 15.97 -47.24
C ILE A 2 13.66 14.86 -48.28
N PRO A 3 13.35 13.54 -48.12
CA PRO A 3 12.08 12.93 -47.66
C PRO A 3 12.19 11.81 -46.60
N SER A 4 11.21 11.54 -45.74
CA SER A 4 9.76 11.27 -45.90
C SER A 4 9.46 9.85 -46.42
N SER A 5 8.99 8.96 -45.55
CA SER A 5 8.07 7.88 -45.91
C SER A 5 7.31 7.35 -44.69
N ASN A 6 5.99 7.38 -44.82
CA ASN A 6 4.95 6.91 -43.92
C ASN A 6 4.91 5.38 -43.80
N GLY A 7 4.28 4.90 -42.72
CA GLY A 7 3.95 3.48 -42.54
C GLY A 7 2.86 3.30 -41.49
N ASP A 8 1.62 3.64 -41.85
CA ASP A 8 0.42 3.32 -41.09
C ASP A 8 0.11 1.81 -41.19
N GLY A 9 0.19 1.10 -40.08
CA GLY A 9 -0.13 -0.32 -39.97
C GLY A 9 -1.46 -0.54 -39.23
N VAL A 10 -2.53 -0.72 -40.01
CA VAL A 10 -3.86 -1.16 -39.56
C VAL A 10 -3.79 -2.61 -39.08
N PHE A 11 -4.11 -2.88 -37.81
CA PHE A 11 -4.26 -4.25 -37.31
C PHE A 11 -5.74 -4.56 -37.10
N THR A 12 -6.29 -5.37 -38.00
CA THR A 12 -7.65 -5.90 -37.99
C THR A 12 -7.80 -7.00 -36.93
N GLY A 13 -8.94 -6.97 -36.23
CA GLY A 13 -9.28 -7.90 -35.16
C GLY A 13 -9.46 -9.36 -35.57
N ARG A 14 -9.36 -10.23 -34.57
CA ARG A 14 -9.83 -11.62 -34.62
C ARG A 14 -10.14 -12.14 -33.21
N GLU A 15 -11.42 -12.27 -32.91
CA GLU A 15 -11.99 -13.18 -31.91
C GLU A 15 -12.85 -14.22 -32.66
N PRO A 16 -13.40 -15.27 -32.02
CA PRO A 16 -12.87 -16.15 -31.00
C PRO A 16 -12.92 -17.63 -31.45
N HIS A 17 -12.18 -18.53 -30.80
CA HIS A 17 -12.37 -19.98 -30.96
C HIS A 17 -12.98 -20.59 -29.70
N THR A 18 -14.24 -21.01 -29.85
CA THR A 18 -14.99 -21.92 -29.00
C THR A 18 -14.43 -23.34 -29.17
N SER A 19 -14.21 -24.07 -28.06
CA SER A 19 -14.17 -25.54 -28.12
C SER A 19 -14.87 -26.12 -26.89
N GLN A 20 -15.95 -26.83 -27.17
CA GLN A 20 -16.62 -27.78 -26.29
C GLN A 20 -15.76 -29.06 -26.17
N GLU A 21 -15.86 -29.77 -25.05
CA GLU A 21 -16.35 -31.16 -24.94
C GLU A 21 -15.93 -31.78 -23.60
N GLY A 22 -16.85 -32.49 -22.94
CA GLY A 22 -16.51 -33.26 -21.74
C GLY A 22 -17.68 -33.69 -20.84
N MET A 23 -18.77 -34.20 -21.40
CA MET A 23 -19.81 -34.91 -20.64
C MET A 23 -19.31 -36.26 -20.13
N LYS A 24 -19.44 -36.53 -18.82
CA LYS A 24 -19.56 -37.90 -18.29
C LYS A 24 -20.73 -38.00 -17.30
N LYS A 25 -21.53 -39.04 -17.56
CA LYS A 25 -22.80 -39.50 -16.97
C LYS A 25 -22.68 -39.76 -15.46
N VAL A 26 -23.58 -39.22 -14.63
CA VAL A 26 -24.84 -39.82 -14.11
C VAL A 26 -24.66 -41.18 -13.41
N LEU A 27 -24.97 -41.24 -12.11
CA LEU A 27 -25.95 -42.17 -11.51
C LEU A 27 -26.38 -41.66 -10.12
N PRO A 28 -27.62 -41.99 -9.67
CA PRO A 28 -28.31 -41.34 -8.56
C PRO A 28 -28.24 -42.15 -7.27
N SER A 29 -28.46 -41.52 -6.11
CA SER A 29 -29.04 -42.18 -4.94
C SER A 29 -29.60 -41.19 -3.91
N ILE A 30 -30.93 -41.26 -3.79
CA ILE A 30 -31.72 -41.42 -2.55
C ILE A 30 -31.79 -40.25 -1.56
N LEU A 31 -33.02 -39.73 -1.47
CA LEU A 31 -33.68 -38.93 -0.44
C LEU A 31 -33.33 -39.33 1.01
N PHE A 32 -33.11 -38.33 1.87
CA PHE A 32 -33.78 -38.22 3.17
C PHE A 32 -34.06 -36.74 3.48
N ALA A 33 -35.34 -36.45 3.65
CA ALA A 33 -35.84 -35.17 4.15
C ALA A 33 -35.61 -35.09 5.66
N ALA A 34 -35.02 -34.00 6.13
CA ALA A 34 -35.13 -33.54 7.51
C ALA A 34 -35.34 -32.02 7.47
N VAL A 35 -36.61 -31.62 7.49
CA VAL A 35 -37.02 -30.22 7.68
C VAL A 35 -36.86 -29.91 9.17
N THR A 36 -35.75 -29.29 9.54
CA THR A 36 -35.60 -28.59 10.82
C THR A 36 -35.92 -27.12 10.59
N ALA A 37 -37.14 -26.72 10.96
CA ALA A 37 -37.53 -25.33 11.04
C ALA A 37 -36.78 -24.68 12.22
N ALA A 38 -35.66 -24.00 11.92
CA ALA A 38 -35.04 -23.06 12.86
C ALA A 38 -35.79 -21.72 12.74
N THR A 39 -36.62 -21.42 13.73
CA THR A 39 -37.21 -20.08 13.90
C THR A 39 -36.12 -19.14 14.38
N SER A 40 -35.50 -18.42 13.44
CA SER A 40 -34.65 -17.27 13.74
C SER A 40 -35.54 -16.15 14.28
N PHE A 41 -35.43 -15.85 15.57
CA PHE A 41 -35.96 -14.63 16.15
C PHE A 41 -35.20 -13.45 15.53
N VAL A 42 -35.83 -12.76 14.58
CA VAL A 42 -35.37 -11.45 14.11
C VAL A 42 -35.65 -10.47 15.23
N SER A 43 -34.59 -9.97 15.87
CA SER A 43 -34.67 -8.80 16.76
C SER A 43 -35.34 -7.64 16.00
N PRO A 44 -36.21 -6.85 16.63
CA PRO A 44 -36.72 -5.63 16.00
C PRO A 44 -35.53 -4.72 15.72
N ALA A 45 -35.20 -4.58 14.44
CA ALA A 45 -34.25 -3.60 13.96
C ALA A 45 -34.69 -2.23 14.46
N GLU A 46 -33.77 -1.49 15.06
CA GLU A 46 -33.92 -0.07 15.29
C GLU A 46 -34.37 0.56 13.97
N ALA A 47 -35.47 1.30 14.00
CA ALA A 47 -35.87 2.13 12.88
C ALA A 47 -34.78 3.21 12.73
N VAL A 48 -33.75 2.91 11.94
CA VAL A 48 -32.70 3.87 11.60
C VAL A 48 -33.39 5.02 10.90
N GLU A 49 -33.42 6.17 11.56
CA GLU A 49 -33.91 7.42 11.00
C GLU A 49 -33.01 7.77 9.81
N VAL A 50 -33.49 7.48 8.60
CA VAL A 50 -32.74 7.75 7.36
C VAL A 50 -32.80 9.25 7.10
N ASP A 51 -31.63 9.87 6.92
CA ASP A 51 -31.53 11.29 6.59
C ASP A 51 -32.43 11.66 5.39
N PRO A 52 -33.27 12.72 5.48
CA PRO A 52 -34.18 13.12 4.41
C PRO A 52 -33.52 13.36 3.05
N SER A 53 -32.24 13.77 3.04
CA SER A 53 -31.46 13.97 1.82
C SER A 53 -31.13 12.65 1.11
N VAL A 54 -30.81 11.60 1.87
CA VAL A 54 -30.56 10.25 1.35
C VAL A 54 -31.87 9.61 0.91
N HIS A 55 -32.95 9.78 1.67
CA HIS A 55 -34.27 9.30 1.30
C HIS A 55 -34.71 9.81 -0.08
N LYS A 56 -34.52 11.12 -0.34
CA LYS A 56 -34.88 11.74 -1.64
C LYS A 56 -34.08 11.15 -2.81
N LEU A 57 -32.84 10.76 -2.60
CA LEU A 57 -32.00 10.16 -3.64
C LEU A 57 -32.32 8.68 -3.87
N CYS A 58 -32.74 7.98 -2.82
CA CYS A 58 -32.97 6.55 -2.86
C CYS A 58 -34.41 6.14 -3.16
N VAL A 59 -35.39 7.05 -3.07
CA VAL A 59 -36.82 6.73 -3.27
C VAL A 59 -37.13 6.19 -4.67
N GLU A 60 -36.37 6.60 -5.68
CA GLU A 60 -36.52 6.13 -7.06
C GLU A 60 -35.76 4.82 -7.31
N ALA A 61 -34.89 4.40 -6.38
CA ALA A 61 -34.13 3.17 -6.53
C ALA A 61 -35.01 1.95 -6.34
N LYS A 62 -34.87 0.97 -7.24
CA LYS A 62 -35.53 -0.34 -7.15
C LYS A 62 -35.17 -1.10 -5.86
N ASP A 63 -33.99 -0.82 -5.31
CA ASP A 63 -33.52 -1.30 -4.00
C ASP A 63 -33.20 -0.12 -3.08
N TYR A 64 -34.24 0.43 -2.45
CA TYR A 64 -34.13 1.53 -1.51
C TYR A 64 -33.15 1.21 -0.36
N ALA A 65 -33.20 0.00 0.20
CA ALA A 65 -32.35 -0.41 1.31
C ALA A 65 -30.88 -0.56 0.90
N GLY A 66 -30.61 -1.02 -0.32
CA GLY A 66 -29.27 -1.03 -0.90
C GLY A 66 -28.71 0.38 -1.13
N CYS A 67 -29.53 1.28 -1.68
CA CYS A 67 -29.14 2.68 -1.91
C CYS A 67 -28.86 3.42 -0.61
N VAL A 68 -29.73 3.30 0.40
CA VAL A 68 -29.54 3.95 1.70
C VAL A 68 -28.25 3.45 2.38
N ARG A 69 -27.97 2.14 2.33
CA ARG A 69 -26.72 1.59 2.87
C ARG A 69 -25.48 2.12 2.16
N ALA A 70 -25.53 2.23 0.84
CA ALA A 70 -24.43 2.79 0.05
C ALA A 70 -24.18 4.28 0.38
N MET A 71 -25.25 5.06 0.55
CA MET A 71 -25.17 6.49 0.85
C MET A 71 -24.74 6.78 2.28
N ASN A 72 -25.08 5.91 3.22
CA ASN A 72 -24.69 6.04 4.63
C ASN A 72 -23.28 5.51 4.92
N GLY A 73 -22.57 4.98 3.91
CA GLY A 73 -21.22 4.41 4.08
C GLY A 73 -21.19 3.21 5.02
N ASP A 74 -22.34 2.56 5.24
CA ASP A 74 -22.50 1.50 6.23
C ASP A 74 -21.96 0.18 5.66
N THR A 75 -20.64 0.09 5.60
CA THR A 75 -19.90 -1.11 5.23
C THR A 75 -19.75 -2.02 6.44
N THR A 76 -20.85 -2.44 7.03
CA THR A 76 -20.85 -3.38 8.15
C THR A 76 -20.32 -4.76 7.70
N THR A 77 -19.00 -4.89 7.81
CA THR A 77 -18.31 -6.05 8.38
C THR A 77 -18.48 -7.40 7.67
N THR A 78 -18.42 -7.50 6.34
CA THR A 78 -17.93 -8.74 5.67
C THR A 78 -17.36 -8.52 4.27
N THR A 79 -17.70 -7.43 3.58
CA THR A 79 -17.39 -7.26 2.15
C THR A 79 -16.44 -6.10 1.80
N ILE A 80 -15.82 -5.44 2.79
CA ILE A 80 -14.72 -4.47 2.52
C ILE A 80 -13.47 -5.18 1.94
N ARG A 81 -13.32 -6.49 2.16
CA ARG A 81 -12.22 -7.28 1.58
C ARG A 81 -12.42 -7.67 0.11
N GLU A 82 -13.58 -7.40 -0.50
CA GLU A 82 -13.88 -7.95 -1.83
C GLU A 82 -14.51 -6.99 -2.85
N ILE A 83 -14.66 -5.70 -2.53
CA ILE A 83 -14.66 -4.66 -3.58
C ILE A 83 -13.20 -4.31 -3.89
N ARG A 84 -12.43 -5.35 -4.25
CA ARG A 84 -11.25 -5.23 -5.10
C ARG A 84 -11.77 -4.94 -6.51
N SER A 85 -12.30 -3.74 -6.73
CA SER A 85 -12.76 -3.26 -8.03
C SER A 85 -11.57 -3.07 -8.99
N GLN A 86 -11.17 -4.19 -9.58
CA GLN A 86 -10.79 -4.39 -10.99
C GLN A 86 -10.70 -3.13 -11.88
N GLY A 87 -9.73 -2.23 -11.66
CA GLY A 87 -9.57 -1.10 -12.59
C GLY A 87 -8.32 -0.24 -12.47
N ALA A 88 -8.05 0.36 -11.31
CA ALA A 88 -7.00 1.39 -11.19
C ALA A 88 -6.19 1.36 -9.88
N ASP A 89 -6.84 1.23 -8.72
CA ASP A 89 -6.15 1.32 -7.41
C ASP A 89 -5.30 0.09 -7.03
N ILE A 90 -5.34 -0.99 -7.81
CA ILE A 90 -4.51 -2.18 -7.58
C ILE A 90 -3.10 -2.03 -8.19
N ALA A 91 -2.79 -0.89 -8.81
CA ALA A 91 -1.47 -0.58 -9.34
C ALA A 91 -0.51 0.03 -8.28
N GLU A 92 -1.01 0.39 -7.11
CA GLU A 92 -0.32 1.27 -6.14
C GLU A 92 0.58 0.54 -5.12
N GLY A 93 1.10 -0.63 -5.47
CA GLY A 93 2.14 -1.24 -4.64
C GLY A 93 3.43 -0.42 -4.72
N ASN A 94 4.01 -0.05 -3.58
CA ASN A 94 5.27 0.71 -3.51
C ASN A 94 6.52 -0.18 -3.38
N GLN A 95 6.34 -1.51 -3.41
CA GLN A 95 7.44 -2.48 -3.34
C GLN A 95 7.14 -3.77 -4.11
N CYS A 96 8.10 -4.22 -4.90
CA CYS A 96 8.16 -5.55 -5.49
C CYS A 96 8.77 -6.59 -4.53
N PRO A 97 8.45 -7.88 -4.68
CA PRO A 97 9.13 -8.95 -3.93
C PRO A 97 10.65 -8.91 -4.12
N SER A 98 11.39 -9.50 -3.18
CA SER A 98 12.86 -9.55 -3.25
C SER A 98 13.32 -10.23 -4.54
N GLY A 99 14.26 -9.60 -5.25
CA GLY A 99 14.75 -10.07 -6.55
C GLY A 99 13.89 -9.65 -7.75
N PHE A 100 12.83 -8.87 -7.56
CA PHE A 100 11.97 -8.38 -8.65
C PHE A 100 12.12 -6.88 -8.90
N ALA A 101 12.06 -6.47 -10.17
CA ALA A 101 12.04 -5.10 -10.66
C ALA A 101 10.65 -4.65 -11.03
N TYR A 102 10.31 -3.43 -10.65
CA TYR A 102 9.09 -2.80 -11.10
C TYR A 102 9.17 -2.47 -12.60
N VAL A 103 8.15 -2.87 -13.37
CA VAL A 103 8.09 -2.67 -14.83
C VAL A 103 6.99 -1.73 -15.29
N GLY A 104 6.12 -1.28 -14.38
CA GLY A 104 4.96 -0.41 -14.67
C GLY A 104 3.61 -1.08 -14.38
N GLY A 105 2.60 -0.28 -14.05
CA GLY A 105 1.20 -0.72 -13.86
C GLY A 105 1.00 -1.73 -12.73
N GLY A 106 1.73 -1.57 -11.62
CA GLY A 106 1.69 -2.49 -10.49
C GLY A 106 2.33 -3.87 -10.73
N ASN A 107 3.08 -4.04 -11.81
CA ASN A 107 3.74 -5.31 -12.15
C ASN A 107 5.24 -5.28 -11.86
N CYS A 108 5.73 -6.45 -11.45
CA CYS A 108 7.11 -6.71 -11.09
C CYS A 108 7.62 -7.92 -11.87
N MET A 109 8.86 -7.90 -12.33
CA MET A 109 9.51 -9.03 -13.00
C MET A 109 10.79 -9.43 -12.28
N GLU A 110 11.04 -10.72 -12.14
CA GLU A 110 12.23 -11.27 -11.50
C GLU A 110 13.49 -10.87 -12.29
N VAL A 111 14.51 -10.41 -11.58
CA VAL A 111 15.81 -10.08 -12.16
C VAL A 111 16.69 -11.30 -12.07
N LYS A 112 16.82 -11.98 -13.19
CA LYS A 112 17.61 -13.18 -13.31
C LYS A 112 18.94 -12.90 -13.99
N CYS A 113 19.99 -13.48 -13.43
CA CYS A 113 21.29 -13.50 -14.08
C CYS A 113 21.39 -14.69 -15.01
N VAL A 114 21.51 -14.41 -16.30
CA VAL A 114 21.74 -15.42 -17.34
C VAL A 114 23.21 -15.39 -17.69
N TYR A 115 23.86 -16.55 -17.64
CA TYR A 115 25.24 -16.71 -18.07
C TYR A 115 25.20 -17.48 -19.40
N ASN A 116 25.57 -16.81 -20.49
CA ASN A 116 25.52 -17.43 -21.80
C ASN A 116 26.75 -18.34 -21.98
N MET A 117 26.52 -19.66 -22.00
CA MET A 117 27.59 -20.65 -22.22
C MET A 117 28.02 -20.74 -23.68
N ALA A 118 27.23 -20.25 -24.65
CA ALA A 118 27.40 -20.58 -26.06
C ALA A 118 28.50 -19.78 -26.78
N THR A 119 28.88 -18.59 -26.29
CA THR A 119 29.85 -17.75 -27.00
C THR A 119 31.25 -17.70 -26.38
N GLY A 120 31.49 -18.20 -25.16
CA GLY A 120 32.83 -18.22 -24.52
C GLY A 120 33.53 -16.86 -24.35
N LEU A 121 32.93 -15.80 -24.89
CA LEU A 121 33.41 -14.44 -25.10
C LEU A 121 32.14 -13.57 -25.03
N GLY A 122 31.57 -13.41 -23.85
CA GLY A 122 30.22 -12.87 -23.62
C GLY A 122 29.95 -11.47 -24.18
N PHE A 123 29.68 -11.37 -25.49
CA PHE A 123 29.51 -10.09 -26.19
C PHE A 123 28.09 -9.77 -26.69
N ASP A 124 27.14 -10.73 -26.74
CA ASP A 124 25.97 -10.54 -27.62
C ASP A 124 24.61 -10.37 -26.94
N THR A 125 24.52 -10.24 -25.62
CA THR A 125 23.24 -9.93 -24.99
C THR A 125 23.42 -8.87 -23.93
N GLY A 126 23.25 -7.61 -24.32
CA GLY A 126 23.28 -6.49 -23.36
C GLY A 126 22.29 -6.72 -22.21
N HIS A 127 22.59 -6.11 -21.05
CA HIS A 127 21.64 -6.10 -19.94
C HIS A 127 20.30 -5.51 -20.39
N ASP A 128 19.18 -6.03 -19.84
CA ASP A 128 17.89 -5.41 -20.05
C ASP A 128 17.91 -3.95 -19.59
N GLN A 129 17.60 -3.03 -20.50
CA GLN A 129 17.66 -1.58 -20.29
C GLN A 129 16.81 -1.13 -19.09
N ARG A 130 15.77 -1.90 -18.76
CA ARG A 130 14.89 -1.61 -17.63
C ARG A 130 15.58 -1.80 -16.30
N VAL A 131 16.65 -2.59 -16.19
CA VAL A 131 17.38 -2.84 -14.92
C VAL A 131 18.86 -2.50 -14.99
N ALA A 132 19.42 -2.34 -16.19
CA ALA A 132 20.82 -2.01 -16.40
C ALA A 132 21.20 -0.69 -15.68
N GLY A 133 22.19 -0.76 -14.79
CA GLY A 133 22.70 0.42 -14.07
C GLY A 133 21.72 1.03 -13.06
N LYS A 134 20.63 0.33 -12.74
CA LYS A 134 19.65 0.73 -11.73
C LYS A 134 19.75 -0.19 -10.52
N ALA A 135 19.15 0.25 -9.41
CA ALA A 135 19.30 -0.41 -8.11
C ALA A 135 20.78 -0.76 -7.82
N ASN A 136 21.05 -1.53 -6.76
CA ASN A 136 22.39 -2.09 -6.52
C ASN A 136 22.52 -3.50 -7.12
N TRP A 137 21.83 -3.75 -8.24
CA TRP A 137 21.77 -5.07 -8.85
C TRP A 137 22.91 -5.29 -9.82
N ARG A 138 23.59 -6.41 -9.63
CA ARG A 138 24.69 -6.87 -10.48
C ARG A 138 24.68 -8.38 -10.51
N CYS A 139 24.92 -8.94 -11.68
CA CYS A 139 25.28 -10.34 -11.77
C CYS A 139 26.69 -10.52 -11.24
N LYS A 140 26.84 -11.41 -10.26
CA LYS A 140 28.17 -11.82 -9.81
C LYS A 140 28.89 -12.48 -10.99
N GLY A 141 30.13 -12.09 -11.25
CA GLY A 141 30.92 -12.79 -12.26
C GLY A 141 31.06 -14.27 -11.87
N SER A 142 30.85 -15.16 -12.82
CA SER A 142 31.21 -16.56 -12.65
C SER A 142 32.61 -16.76 -13.18
N PHE A 143 33.47 -17.45 -12.43
CA PHE A 143 34.81 -17.82 -12.89
C PHE A 143 34.76 -18.64 -14.19
N TRP A 144 33.75 -19.50 -14.33
CA TRP A 144 33.61 -20.40 -15.48
C TRP A 144 32.84 -19.79 -16.66
N TYR A 145 32.01 -18.76 -16.41
CA TYR A 145 31.04 -18.28 -17.40
C TYR A 145 31.12 -16.77 -17.68
N GLY A 146 32.10 -16.08 -17.08
CA GLY A 146 32.28 -14.65 -17.26
C GLY A 146 31.20 -13.80 -16.61
N ALA A 147 31.00 -12.59 -17.14
CA ALA A 147 30.00 -11.65 -16.67
C ALA A 147 28.59 -12.12 -17.05
N GLY A 148 27.70 -12.25 -16.07
CA GLY A 148 26.30 -12.56 -16.31
C GLY A 148 25.54 -11.34 -16.83
N VAL A 149 24.50 -11.59 -17.62
CA VAL A 149 23.59 -10.57 -18.15
C VAL A 149 22.31 -10.58 -17.34
N MET A 150 21.76 -9.40 -17.07
CA MET A 150 20.52 -9.28 -16.29
C MET A 150 19.35 -9.30 -17.26
N GLN A 151 18.44 -10.24 -17.03
CA GLN A 151 17.21 -10.39 -17.80
C GLN A 151 16.02 -10.38 -16.85
N LEU A 152 14.92 -9.82 -17.32
CA LEU A 152 13.65 -9.84 -16.63
C LEU A 152 12.87 -11.11 -17.00
N GLN A 153 12.47 -11.90 -16.00
CA GLN A 153 11.67 -13.11 -16.18
C GLN A 153 10.55 -13.18 -15.13
N GLY A 154 9.50 -13.95 -15.37
CA GLY A 154 8.40 -14.11 -14.41
C GLY A 154 7.54 -12.85 -14.23
N ASN A 155 6.56 -12.96 -13.34
CA ASN A 155 5.64 -11.87 -13.02
C ASN A 155 5.21 -11.96 -11.55
N ALA A 156 5.23 -10.84 -10.85
CA ALA A 156 4.66 -10.66 -9.52
C ALA A 156 3.97 -9.30 -9.44
N ARG A 157 3.10 -9.13 -8.45
CA ARG A 157 2.47 -7.82 -8.17
C ARG A 157 3.28 -7.05 -7.14
N ALA A 158 3.29 -5.73 -7.29
CA ALA A 158 3.78 -4.86 -6.25
C ALA A 158 2.83 -4.91 -5.03
N SER A 159 3.38 -4.87 -3.84
CA SER A 159 2.69 -4.81 -2.55
C SER A 159 2.96 -3.47 -1.87
N ILE A 160 2.12 -3.11 -0.91
CA ILE A 160 2.30 -1.92 -0.08
C ILE A 160 3.19 -2.29 1.11
N ASN A 161 4.32 -1.59 1.26
CA ASN A 161 5.17 -1.57 2.43
C ASN A 161 5.04 -0.20 3.13
N PRO A 162 4.61 -0.15 4.41
CA PRO A 162 4.48 1.10 5.16
C PRO A 162 5.81 1.83 5.43
N GLU A 163 6.95 1.16 5.27
CA GLU A 163 8.28 1.76 5.47
C GLU A 163 8.74 2.60 4.28
N CYS A 164 8.10 2.42 3.12
CA CYS A 164 8.46 3.12 1.89
C CYS A 164 7.46 4.24 1.57
N PRO A 165 7.88 5.28 0.83
CA PRO A 165 6.95 6.30 0.35
C PRO A 165 5.82 5.66 -0.44
N SER A 166 4.61 6.18 -0.25
CA SER A 166 3.47 5.79 -1.09
C SER A 166 3.72 6.15 -2.55
N GLY A 167 3.14 5.37 -3.46
CA GLY A 167 3.28 5.57 -4.90
C GLY A 167 4.05 4.43 -5.58
N GLU A 168 4.12 4.51 -6.91
CA GLU A 168 4.75 3.47 -7.72
C GLU A 168 6.29 3.60 -7.72
N PRO A 169 7.04 2.49 -7.63
CA PRO A 169 8.48 2.52 -7.81
C PRO A 169 8.85 3.01 -9.21
N ALA A 170 10.03 3.62 -9.36
CA ALA A 170 10.55 3.91 -10.69
C ALA A 170 10.85 2.61 -11.45
N ILE A 171 10.64 2.60 -12.77
CA ILE A 171 10.92 1.42 -13.61
C ILE A 171 12.37 0.98 -13.43
N GLY A 172 12.53 -0.29 -13.06
CA GLY A 172 13.81 -0.94 -12.78
C GLY A 172 14.26 -0.98 -11.34
N TYR A 173 13.52 -0.34 -10.44
CA TYR A 173 13.77 -0.39 -9.00
C TYR A 173 12.85 -1.39 -8.33
N ASN A 174 13.26 -1.89 -7.16
CA ASN A 174 12.46 -2.83 -6.38
C ASN A 174 11.37 -2.11 -5.58
N SER A 175 11.66 -0.93 -5.04
CA SER A 175 10.75 -0.18 -4.18
C SER A 175 10.97 1.31 -4.29
N THR A 176 9.97 2.10 -3.88
CA THR A 176 10.08 3.56 -3.79
C THR A 176 11.14 3.99 -2.76
N CYS A 177 11.48 3.15 -1.78
CA CYS A 177 12.59 3.41 -0.85
C CYS A 177 13.96 3.54 -1.55
N GLN A 178 14.18 2.84 -2.67
CA GLN A 178 15.49 2.89 -3.36
C GLN A 178 15.70 4.18 -4.14
N LYS A 179 14.60 4.83 -4.53
CA LYS A 179 14.60 6.11 -5.22
C LYS A 179 13.38 6.91 -4.75
N PRO A 180 13.45 7.46 -3.53
CA PRO A 180 12.32 8.18 -2.95
C PRO A 180 12.10 9.51 -3.71
N PRO A 181 10.88 10.07 -3.67
CA PRO A 181 10.64 11.40 -4.20
C PRO A 181 11.45 12.46 -3.42
N ALA A 182 11.76 13.57 -4.07
CA ALA A 182 12.54 14.64 -3.47
C ALA A 182 11.86 15.17 -2.19
N GLY A 183 12.60 15.26 -1.09
CA GLY A 183 12.09 15.74 0.20
C GLY A 183 11.37 14.68 1.03
N TRP A 184 11.26 13.44 0.56
CA TRP A 184 10.81 12.36 1.42
C TRP A 184 11.93 11.94 2.39
N GLU A 185 11.51 11.63 3.61
CA GLU A 185 12.36 11.15 4.68
C GLU A 185 11.75 9.86 5.23
N SER A 186 12.61 8.88 5.50
CA SER A 186 12.15 7.62 6.06
C SER A 186 11.60 7.80 7.48
N PRO A 187 10.64 6.97 7.92
CA PRO A 187 10.12 7.05 9.28
C PRO A 187 11.22 6.97 10.35
N SER A 188 12.26 6.18 10.12
CA SER A 188 13.40 6.03 11.01
C SER A 188 14.31 7.26 11.03
N GLU A 189 14.54 7.90 9.88
CA GLU A 189 15.28 9.16 9.81
C GLU A 189 14.50 10.30 10.46
N LYS A 190 13.18 10.38 10.22
CA LYS A 190 12.30 11.35 10.85
C LYS A 190 12.32 11.20 12.36
N GLU A 191 12.19 9.98 12.87
CA GLU A 191 12.28 9.71 14.30
C GLU A 191 13.68 10.06 14.84
N ALA A 192 14.75 9.73 14.12
CA ALA A 192 16.11 10.08 14.52
C ALA A 192 16.32 11.61 14.55
N ARG A 193 15.75 12.35 13.60
CA ARG A 193 15.76 13.81 13.58
C ARG A 193 14.96 14.36 14.74
N GLU A 194 13.73 13.90 14.96
CA GLU A 194 12.90 14.30 16.11
C GLU A 194 13.59 13.99 17.45
N ARG A 195 14.37 12.92 17.55
CA ARG A 195 15.19 12.64 18.75
C ARG A 195 16.36 13.61 18.92
N ARG A 196 16.93 14.14 17.84
CA ARG A 196 18.08 15.07 17.85
C ARG A 196 17.65 16.53 17.99
N GLU A 197 16.58 16.91 17.31
CA GLU A 197 16.06 18.27 17.16
C GLU A 197 14.82 18.55 18.00
N GLY A 198 14.17 17.50 18.54
CA GLY A 198 13.02 17.65 19.41
C GLY A 198 13.32 18.50 20.64
N PRO A 199 12.27 19.03 21.29
CA PRO A 199 12.43 19.96 22.39
C PRO A 199 13.30 19.34 23.49
N LYS A 200 14.42 20.01 23.78
CA LYS A 200 15.38 19.63 24.81
C LYS A 200 14.81 20.03 26.18
N CYS A 201 13.67 19.50 26.56
CA CYS A 201 13.16 19.68 27.91
C CYS A 201 13.68 18.59 28.83
N ASP A 202 13.62 18.86 30.13
CA ASP A 202 13.94 17.89 31.18
C ASP A 202 13.05 16.64 31.05
N PHE A 203 13.58 15.48 31.44
CA PHE A 203 12.86 14.21 31.35
C PHE A 203 11.49 14.24 32.06
N LYS A 204 11.34 15.06 33.10
CA LYS A 204 10.06 15.26 33.81
C LYS A 204 8.97 15.84 32.93
N LEU A 205 9.33 16.69 31.96
CA LEU A 205 8.37 17.33 31.05
C LEU A 205 8.19 16.57 29.74
N LYS A 206 9.06 15.61 29.40
CA LYS A 206 8.96 14.83 28.14
C LYS A 206 7.62 14.10 27.99
N ALA A 207 7.09 13.53 29.08
CA ALA A 207 5.78 12.87 29.08
C ALA A 207 4.60 13.83 28.85
N TYR A 208 4.84 15.14 28.98
CA TYR A 208 3.85 16.20 28.87
C TYR A 208 4.16 17.12 27.67
N ASN A 209 4.83 16.58 26.63
CA ASN A 209 5.23 17.31 25.43
C ASN A 209 5.99 18.61 25.75
N CYS A 210 6.83 18.58 26.78
CA CYS A 210 7.60 19.72 27.25
C CYS A 210 6.77 20.92 27.75
N SER A 211 5.48 20.75 28.05
CA SER A 211 4.63 21.79 28.64
C SER A 211 4.67 21.72 30.17
N TYR A 212 5.06 22.82 30.79
CA TYR A 212 5.00 22.99 32.24
C TYR A 212 3.55 23.03 32.73
N GLU A 213 2.64 23.64 31.98
CA GLU A 213 1.22 23.68 32.34
C GLU A 213 0.57 22.30 32.31
N ALA A 214 0.83 21.50 31.27
CA ALA A 214 0.36 20.11 31.19
C ALA A 214 0.92 19.26 32.35
N TYR A 215 2.18 19.49 32.72
CA TYR A 215 2.80 18.87 33.90
C TYR A 215 2.08 19.26 35.19
N LEU A 216 1.76 20.54 35.41
CA LEU A 216 1.01 20.99 36.58
C LEU A 216 -0.42 20.43 36.61
N ASN A 217 -1.12 20.43 35.48
CA ASN A 217 -2.49 19.90 35.39
C ASN A 217 -2.53 18.40 35.72
N ALA A 218 -1.50 17.65 35.33
CA ALA A 218 -1.37 16.24 35.69
C ALA A 218 -0.91 16.00 37.14
N ASN A 219 -0.35 17.00 37.81
CA ASN A 219 0.19 16.91 39.17
C ASN A 219 -0.42 18.01 40.07
N PRO A 220 -1.64 17.80 40.62
CA PRO A 220 -2.37 18.82 41.37
C PRO A 220 -1.59 19.42 42.55
N ALA A 221 -0.79 18.61 43.25
CA ALA A 221 0.05 19.09 44.35
C ALA A 221 1.13 20.08 43.88
N MET A 222 1.75 19.82 42.72
CA MET A 222 2.73 20.73 42.11
C MET A 222 2.05 21.99 41.57
N LYS A 223 0.84 21.86 41.01
CA LYS A 223 0.03 23.01 40.59
C LYS A 223 -0.25 23.95 41.75
N GLN A 224 -0.74 23.41 42.86
CA GLN A 224 -1.01 24.18 44.07
C GLN A 224 0.27 24.84 44.62
N TRP A 225 1.39 24.12 44.64
CA TRP A 225 2.67 24.70 45.03
C TRP A 225 3.08 25.87 44.12
N ALA A 226 2.90 25.73 42.80
CA ALA A 226 3.25 26.74 41.82
C ALA A 226 2.39 28.00 41.95
N GLU A 227 1.09 27.84 42.22
CA GLU A 227 0.15 28.94 42.49
C GLU A 227 0.52 29.72 43.75
N LEU A 228 0.97 29.03 44.80
CA LEU A 228 1.42 29.66 46.05
C LEU A 228 2.82 30.29 45.95
N ASN A 229 3.65 29.87 44.99
CA ASN A 229 5.04 30.29 44.86
C ASN A 229 5.41 30.70 43.42
N PRO A 230 4.80 31.75 42.85
CA PRO A 230 4.92 32.08 41.42
C PRO A 230 6.37 32.36 40.99
N GLY A 231 7.17 33.00 41.84
CA GLY A 231 8.59 33.27 41.55
C GLY A 231 9.46 32.01 41.49
N MET A 232 9.16 31.00 42.31
CA MET A 232 9.86 29.71 42.28
C MET A 232 9.38 28.84 41.13
N ALA A 233 8.07 28.85 40.84
CA ALA A 233 7.50 28.17 39.69
C ALA A 233 8.11 28.67 38.37
N ALA A 234 8.30 29.98 38.22
CA ALA A 234 8.95 30.55 37.04
C ALA A 234 10.41 30.08 36.89
N LYS A 235 11.17 30.00 37.99
CA LYS A 235 12.54 29.46 37.98
C LYS A 235 12.57 27.98 37.62
N GLU A 236 11.64 27.20 38.17
CA GLU A 236 11.52 25.77 37.88
C GLU A 236 11.14 25.52 36.43
N ARG A 237 10.23 26.33 35.87
CA ARG A 237 9.87 26.31 34.45
C ARG A 237 11.08 26.48 33.54
N VAL A 238 11.92 27.48 33.82
CA VAL A 238 13.17 27.72 33.07
C VAL A 238 14.17 26.57 33.29
N ARG A 239 14.32 26.08 34.52
CA ARG A 239 15.21 24.96 34.86
C ARG A 239 14.85 23.68 34.09
N LEU A 240 13.56 23.42 33.94
CA LEU A 240 13.03 22.27 33.21
C LEU A 240 12.98 22.47 31.69
N GLN A 241 13.29 23.68 31.21
CA GLN A 241 13.32 24.04 29.79
C GLN A 241 11.96 23.76 29.12
N SER A 242 10.86 24.22 29.73
CA SER A 242 9.54 24.11 29.12
C SER A 242 9.42 24.99 27.87
N VAL A 243 8.48 24.63 26.99
CA VAL A 243 8.27 25.30 25.69
C VAL A 243 7.14 26.35 25.76
N ASP A 244 6.36 26.35 26.85
CA ASP A 244 5.20 27.21 27.12
C ASP A 244 5.48 28.38 28.10
#